data_AF-A0A927FLN1-F1
#
_entry.id   AF-A0A927FLN1-F1
#
_cell.length_a   1.000
_cell.length_b   1.000
_cell.length_c   1.000
_cell.angle_alpha   90.00
_cell.angle_beta   90.00
_cell.angle_gamma   90.00
#
_symmetry.space_group_name_H-M   'P 1'
#
loop_
_entity.id
_entity.type
_entity.pdbx_description
1 polymer ?
#
loop_
_entity_poly.entity_id
_entity_poly.type
_entity_poly.pdbx_seq_one_letter_code
_entity_poly.pdbx_strand_id
1 'polypeptide(L)'
;MRRLWISLLTVCLALVTVGVGASTASAASAVTVSKIASKTAPYKGKATVKPAVSKAKGTKVLSKKLTVKQGSRTVAKNKTSVKLAAGTYKVTTTVKYKTSRVSDGRTVWSATKTKSRTQTLAIKQGKKPNRAEPYSNGECPSWAPVKGNANSGIYHVPGGRWYKVTKAEECFTSASTARAAGYRASRNG
;
A
#
# COMPACT_ATOMS: atom_id res chain seq x y z
N MET A 1 -15.89 -71.61 48.96
CA MET A 1 -14.87 -71.47 50.02
C MET A 1 -14.36 -70.04 50.02
N ARG A 2 -14.54 -69.34 51.14
CA ARG A 2 -14.06 -67.97 51.38
C ARG A 2 -12.54 -67.99 51.53
N ARG A 3 -11.82 -67.07 50.86
CA ARG A 3 -10.50 -66.60 51.31
C ARG A 3 -10.39 -65.11 51.09
N LEU A 4 -10.47 -64.39 52.21
CA LEU A 4 -10.06 -63.00 52.39
C LEU A 4 -8.56 -62.86 52.08
N TRP A 5 -8.16 -61.79 51.40
CA TRP A 5 -6.83 -61.21 51.56
C TRP A 5 -6.88 -59.68 51.51
N ILE A 6 -6.85 -59.13 52.73
CA ILE A 6 -5.96 -58.09 53.27
C ILE A 6 -5.45 -57.03 52.28
N SER A 7 -5.91 -55.82 52.57
CA SER A 7 -5.46 -54.51 52.13
C SER A 7 -3.93 -54.32 52.14
N LEU A 8 -3.40 -53.81 51.04
CA LEU A 8 -2.19 -52.99 51.05
C LEU A 8 -2.51 -51.66 50.38
N LEU A 9 -2.71 -50.65 51.23
CA LEU A 9 -2.98 -49.27 50.83
C LEU A 9 -1.66 -48.66 50.34
N THR A 10 -1.38 -48.79 49.05
CA THR A 10 -0.22 -48.16 48.43
C THR A 10 -0.51 -46.66 48.30
N VAL A 11 0.05 -45.87 49.22
CA VAL A 11 0.13 -44.41 49.13
C VAL A 11 0.98 -44.08 47.91
N CYS A 12 0.33 -43.79 46.78
CA CYS A 12 0.99 -43.30 45.58
C CYS A 12 1.24 -41.80 45.79
N LEU A 13 2.47 -41.48 46.20
CA LEU A 13 2.98 -40.12 46.27
C LEU A 13 2.88 -39.50 44.87
N ALA A 14 1.89 -38.62 44.68
CA ALA A 14 1.74 -37.86 43.46
C ALA A 14 2.92 -36.89 43.32
N LEU A 15 3.95 -37.30 42.58
CA LEU A 15 4.96 -36.40 42.05
C LEU A 15 4.27 -35.45 41.08
N VAL A 16 3.94 -34.26 41.58
CA VAL A 16 3.59 -33.09 40.75
C VAL A 16 4.86 -32.72 39.99
N THR A 17 4.99 -33.26 38.78
CA THR A 17 5.94 -32.72 37.81
C THR A 17 5.39 -31.35 37.41
N VAL A 18 5.97 -30.31 37.99
CA VAL A 18 5.90 -28.95 37.45
C VAL A 18 6.46 -29.01 36.04
N GLY A 19 5.55 -29.17 35.08
CA GLY A 19 5.85 -28.95 33.68
C GLY A 19 6.34 -27.52 33.57
N VAL A 20 7.67 -27.37 33.51
CA VAL A 20 8.31 -26.14 33.06
C VAL A 20 7.77 -25.95 31.66
N GLY A 21 6.72 -25.14 31.54
CA GLY A 21 6.24 -24.65 30.27
C GLY A 21 7.40 -23.89 29.68
N ALA A 22 8.23 -24.60 28.90
CA ALA A 22 9.11 -23.99 27.94
C ALA A 22 8.17 -23.16 27.07
N SER A 23 8.07 -21.87 27.39
CA SER A 23 7.57 -20.85 26.51
C SER A 23 8.25 -21.14 25.19
N THR A 24 7.51 -21.75 24.26
CA THR A 24 7.98 -21.95 22.90
C THR A 24 8.09 -20.53 22.37
N ALA A 25 9.28 -19.95 22.57
CA ALA A 25 9.66 -18.69 21.99
C ALA A 25 9.45 -18.91 20.51
N SER A 26 8.31 -18.44 20.02
CA SER A 26 7.87 -18.57 18.64
C SER A 26 9.05 -18.09 17.82
N ALA A 27 9.76 -19.04 17.18
CA ALA A 27 11.04 -18.78 16.56
C ALA A 27 10.90 -17.52 15.73
N ALA A 28 11.59 -16.44 16.14
CA ALA A 28 11.42 -15.13 15.54
C ALA A 28 11.56 -15.30 14.03
N SER A 29 10.49 -15.02 13.30
CA SER A 29 10.41 -15.32 11.88
C SER A 29 11.60 -14.71 11.15
N ALA A 30 12.46 -15.56 10.57
CA ALA A 30 13.68 -15.15 9.86
C ALA A 30 13.45 -14.07 8.78
N VAL A 31 12.25 -14.04 8.20
CA VAL A 31 11.76 -12.97 7.34
C VAL A 31 10.39 -12.49 7.82
N THR A 32 10.26 -11.17 7.92
CA THR A 32 8.99 -10.51 8.23
C THR A 32 8.51 -9.77 7.00
N VAL A 33 7.31 -10.14 6.53
CA VAL A 33 6.61 -9.41 5.46
C VAL A 33 5.68 -8.41 6.14
N SER A 34 6.08 -7.15 6.16
CA SER A 34 5.35 -6.08 6.84
C SER A 34 4.12 -5.63 6.04
N LYS A 35 3.21 -4.92 6.73
CA LYS A 35 2.07 -4.29 6.08
C LYS A 35 2.55 -3.23 5.09
N ILE A 36 2.05 -3.25 3.86
CA ILE A 36 2.29 -2.15 2.93
C ILE A 36 1.31 -1.05 3.32
N ALA A 37 1.83 0.10 3.74
CA ALA A 37 1.01 1.26 4.08
C ALA A 37 0.17 1.71 2.87
N SER A 38 -1.05 2.16 3.14
CA SER A 38 -1.90 2.82 2.14
C SER A 38 -1.13 3.95 1.46
N LYS A 39 -1.27 4.04 0.14
CA LYS A 39 -0.61 5.08 -0.67
C LYS A 39 -1.65 5.99 -1.30
N THR A 40 -1.26 7.24 -1.54
CA THR A 40 -2.05 8.18 -2.33
C THR A 40 -1.44 8.25 -3.73
N ALA A 41 -2.22 7.93 -4.76
CA ALA A 41 -1.81 8.11 -6.14
C ALA A 41 -2.01 9.58 -6.56
N PRO A 42 -1.19 10.13 -7.48
CA PRO A 42 -1.49 11.43 -8.09
C PRO A 42 -2.87 11.42 -8.77
N TYR A 43 -3.52 12.59 -8.90
CA TYR A 43 -4.84 12.68 -9.55
C TYR A 43 -4.77 12.11 -10.97
N LYS A 44 -5.66 11.15 -11.28
CA LYS A 44 -5.65 10.33 -12.52
C LYS A 44 -4.33 9.59 -12.82
N GLY A 45 -3.40 9.54 -11.88
CA GLY A 45 -2.13 8.84 -12.01
C GLY A 45 -2.07 7.53 -11.22
N LYS A 46 -0.87 6.95 -11.14
CA LYS A 46 -0.62 5.66 -10.49
C LYS A 46 0.39 5.81 -9.35
N ALA A 47 0.15 5.14 -8.22
CA ALA A 47 1.11 5.00 -7.13
C ALA A 47 1.99 3.77 -7.34
N THR A 48 3.28 3.90 -7.05
CA THR A 48 4.23 2.76 -7.09
C THR A 48 4.15 1.98 -5.79
N VAL A 49 3.84 0.68 -5.89
CA VAL A 49 3.79 -0.26 -4.78
C VAL A 49 4.99 -1.20 -4.85
N LYS A 50 5.72 -1.29 -3.75
CA LYS A 50 6.89 -2.17 -3.55
C LYS A 50 6.64 -3.13 -2.37
N PRO A 51 7.20 -4.34 -2.39
CA PRO A 51 7.07 -5.29 -1.28
C PRO A 51 7.81 -4.77 -0.04
N ALA A 52 7.12 -4.71 1.10
CA ALA A 52 7.69 -4.35 2.39
C ALA A 52 8.18 -5.62 3.11
N VAL A 53 9.49 -5.87 3.10
CA VAL A 53 10.10 -7.09 3.66
C VAL A 53 11.33 -6.74 4.47
N SER A 54 11.38 -7.20 5.71
CA SER A 54 12.55 -7.12 6.61
C SER A 54 13.16 -8.52 6.82
N LYS A 55 14.48 -8.55 7.02
CA LYS A 55 15.28 -9.78 7.20
C LYS A 55 15.92 -9.79 8.60
N ALA A 56 15.94 -10.94 9.24
CA ALA A 56 16.72 -11.15 10.47
C ALA A 56 18.22 -11.36 10.14
N LYS A 57 19.09 -11.22 11.15
CA LYS A 57 20.52 -11.60 11.03
C LYS A 57 20.62 -13.09 10.65
N GLY A 58 21.59 -13.45 9.82
CA GLY A 58 21.74 -14.82 9.30
C GLY A 58 20.68 -15.24 8.26
N THR A 59 20.02 -14.29 7.58
CA THR A 59 19.01 -14.59 6.55
C THR A 59 19.34 -13.95 5.21
N LYS A 60 19.37 -14.77 4.15
CA LYS A 60 19.57 -14.35 2.75
C LYS A 60 18.24 -14.38 2.00
N VAL A 61 17.75 -13.21 1.60
CA VAL A 61 16.55 -13.09 0.76
C VAL A 61 16.93 -13.27 -0.70
N LEU A 62 16.39 -14.30 -1.35
CA LEU A 62 16.67 -14.65 -2.74
C LEU A 62 15.73 -13.95 -3.72
N SER A 63 14.46 -13.80 -3.36
CA SER A 63 13.46 -13.20 -4.25
C SER A 63 12.35 -12.54 -3.46
N LYS A 64 11.88 -11.38 -3.97
CA LYS A 64 10.74 -10.62 -3.43
C LYS A 64 9.82 -10.28 -4.59
N LYS A 65 8.65 -10.92 -4.64
CA LYS A 65 7.70 -10.77 -5.75
C LYS A 65 6.32 -10.39 -5.23
N LEU A 66 5.63 -9.58 -6.02
CA LEU A 66 4.27 -9.12 -5.80
C LEU A 66 3.34 -9.73 -6.86
N THR A 67 2.19 -10.17 -6.38
CA THR A 67 1.02 -10.50 -7.19
C THR A 67 -0.14 -9.65 -6.70
N VAL A 68 -0.81 -8.95 -7.61
CA VAL A 68 -1.86 -7.98 -7.31
C VAL A 68 -3.13 -8.36 -8.05
N LYS A 69 -4.24 -8.47 -7.31
CA LYS A 69 -5.59 -8.66 -7.83
C LYS A 69 -6.48 -7.48 -7.49
N GLN A 70 -7.42 -7.17 -8.37
CA GLN A 70 -8.49 -6.20 -8.14
C GLN A 70 -9.80 -6.93 -8.43
N GLY A 71 -10.56 -7.26 -7.38
CA GLY A 71 -11.66 -8.21 -7.49
C GLY A 71 -11.17 -9.57 -8.02
N SER A 72 -11.81 -10.07 -9.07
CA SER A 72 -11.43 -11.31 -9.78
C SER A 72 -10.26 -11.13 -10.75
N ARG A 73 -9.97 -9.90 -11.19
CA ARG A 73 -8.94 -9.62 -12.20
C ARG A 73 -7.53 -9.64 -11.59
N THR A 74 -6.60 -10.33 -12.26
CA THR A 74 -5.17 -10.22 -11.94
C THR A 74 -4.59 -9.01 -12.65
N VAL A 75 -4.13 -8.02 -11.88
CA VAL A 75 -3.57 -6.76 -12.40
C VAL A 75 -2.06 -6.89 -12.63
N ALA A 76 -1.36 -7.64 -11.77
CA ALA A 76 0.05 -7.93 -11.94
C ALA A 76 0.42 -9.27 -11.27
N LYS A 77 1.39 -10.00 -11.82
CA LYS A 77 1.89 -11.27 -11.27
C LYS A 77 3.41 -11.29 -11.32
N ASN A 78 4.04 -11.79 -10.25
CA ASN A 78 5.49 -11.99 -10.15
C ASN A 78 6.35 -10.75 -10.43
N LYS A 79 5.90 -9.55 -10.05
CA LYS A 79 6.64 -8.29 -10.25
C LYS A 79 7.38 -7.84 -9.00
N THR A 80 8.51 -7.15 -9.14
CA THR A 80 9.26 -6.56 -8.02
C THR A 80 8.69 -5.21 -7.58
N SER A 81 7.93 -4.55 -8.45
CA SER A 81 7.15 -3.35 -8.17
C SER A 81 5.96 -3.26 -9.15
N VAL A 82 4.90 -2.55 -8.77
CA VAL A 82 3.70 -2.36 -9.61
C VAL A 82 3.20 -0.94 -9.47
N LYS A 83 2.84 -0.29 -10.59
CA LYS A 83 2.14 1.00 -10.60
C LYS A 83 0.63 0.75 -10.64
N LEU A 84 -0.07 1.17 -9.60
CA LEU A 84 -1.50 0.93 -9.41
C LEU A 84 -2.25 2.26 -9.33
N ALA A 85 -3.42 2.34 -9.95
CA ALA A 85 -4.28 3.52 -9.87
C ALA A 85 -4.97 3.58 -8.49
N ALA A 86 -5.77 4.62 -8.27
CA ALA A 86 -6.65 4.65 -7.10
C ALA A 86 -7.64 3.47 -7.13
N GLY A 87 -7.83 2.82 -5.99
CA GLY A 87 -8.67 1.62 -5.89
C GLY A 87 -8.23 0.67 -4.77
N THR A 88 -8.99 -0.41 -4.62
CA THR A 88 -8.75 -1.45 -3.61
C THR A 88 -8.19 -2.70 -4.26
N TYR A 89 -7.05 -3.16 -3.74
CA TYR A 89 -6.29 -4.28 -4.30
C TYR A 89 -6.04 -5.35 -3.24
N LYS A 90 -6.02 -6.62 -3.65
CA LYS A 90 -5.42 -7.71 -2.87
C LYS A 90 -3.98 -7.90 -3.36
N VAL A 91 -3.03 -7.60 -2.49
CA VAL A 91 -1.60 -7.70 -2.77
C VAL A 91 -1.02 -8.88 -2.01
N THR A 92 -0.51 -9.86 -2.75
CA THR A 92 0.23 -11.00 -2.21
C THR A 92 1.72 -10.74 -2.43
N THR A 93 2.47 -10.70 -1.33
CA THR A 93 3.93 -10.63 -1.35
C THR A 93 4.48 -12.01 -1.08
N THR A 94 5.29 -12.54 -2.01
CA THR A 94 5.98 -13.82 -1.89
C THR A 94 7.47 -13.58 -1.80
N VAL A 95 8.08 -14.14 -0.76
CA VAL A 95 9.51 -14.02 -0.48
C VAL A 95 10.14 -15.40 -0.42
N LYS A 96 11.18 -15.62 -1.23
CA LYS A 96 12.04 -16.80 -1.14
C LYS A 96 13.30 -16.42 -0.38
N TYR A 97 13.70 -17.21 0.61
CA TYR A 97 14.84 -16.91 1.48
C TYR A 97 15.56 -18.18 1.95
N LYS A 98 16.79 -18.02 2.44
CA LYS A 98 17.57 -19.05 3.12
C LYS A 98 18.03 -18.51 4.46
N THR A 99 18.16 -19.39 5.45
CA THR A 99 18.71 -19.07 6.77
C THR A 99 20.06 -19.74 6.90
N SER A 100 21.05 -19.05 7.46
CA SER A 100 22.37 -19.61 7.76
C SER A 100 22.43 -20.04 9.22
N ARG A 101 23.17 -21.11 9.49
CA ARG A 101 23.65 -21.49 10.81
C ARG A 101 25.16 -21.69 10.74
N VAL A 102 25.87 -21.42 11.83
CA VAL A 102 27.30 -21.78 11.92
C VAL A 102 27.35 -23.20 12.47
N SER A 103 28.09 -24.07 11.80
CA SER A 103 28.38 -25.43 12.24
C SER A 103 29.87 -25.63 12.02
N ASP A 104 30.61 -25.93 13.09
CA ASP A 104 32.03 -26.26 13.01
C ASP A 104 32.88 -25.16 12.32
N GLY A 105 32.71 -23.91 12.77
CA GLY A 105 33.39 -22.74 12.20
C GLY A 105 32.94 -22.32 10.79
N ARG A 106 32.05 -23.09 10.13
CA ARG A 106 31.59 -22.85 8.76
C ARG A 106 30.13 -22.39 8.71
N THR A 107 29.84 -21.46 7.82
CA THR A 107 28.46 -21.01 7.57
C THR A 107 27.75 -22.00 6.66
N VAL A 108 26.74 -22.69 7.19
CA VAL A 108 25.89 -23.63 6.46
C VAL A 108 24.55 -22.99 6.16
N TRP A 109 24.17 -22.96 4.88
CA TRP A 109 22.87 -22.45 4.44
C TRP A 109 21.80 -23.52 4.44
N SER A 110 20.59 -23.18 4.89
CA SER A 110 19.42 -24.04 4.78
C SER A 110 18.93 -24.18 3.34
N ALA A 111 18.03 -25.15 3.13
CA ALA A 111 17.17 -25.18 1.95
C ALA A 111 16.40 -23.87 1.76
N THR A 112 15.98 -23.60 0.51
CA THR A 112 15.18 -22.42 0.18
C THR A 112 13.80 -22.52 0.80
N LYS A 113 13.48 -21.56 1.67
CA LYS A 113 12.17 -21.41 2.31
C LYS A 113 11.38 -20.33 1.57
N THR A 114 10.06 -20.47 1.56
CA THR A 114 9.15 -19.49 0.97
C THR A 114 8.19 -18.98 2.05
N LYS A 115 7.99 -17.66 2.11
CA LYS A 115 6.98 -17.04 2.96
C LYS A 115 6.14 -16.09 2.13
N SER A 116 4.82 -16.21 2.26
CA SER A 116 3.87 -15.36 1.55
C SER A 116 2.95 -14.66 2.53
N ARG A 117 2.58 -13.42 2.22
CA ARG A 117 1.55 -12.67 2.95
C ARG A 117 0.64 -11.97 1.96
N THR A 118 -0.66 -12.18 2.13
CA THR A 118 -1.69 -11.47 1.38
C THR A 118 -2.30 -10.38 2.26
N GLN A 119 -2.55 -9.22 1.68
CA GLN A 119 -3.20 -8.11 2.37
C GLN A 119 -4.02 -7.27 1.41
N THR A 120 -5.02 -6.58 1.95
CA THR A 120 -5.78 -5.57 1.22
C THR A 120 -5.03 -4.23 1.27
N LEU A 121 -4.82 -3.63 0.12
CA LEU A 121 -4.20 -2.32 -0.06
C LEU A 121 -5.20 -1.38 -0.72
N ALA A 122 -5.54 -0.29 -0.02
CA ALA A 122 -6.30 0.81 -0.58
C ALA A 122 -5.34 1.90 -1.06
N ILE A 123 -5.46 2.27 -2.33
CA ILE A 123 -4.77 3.41 -2.92
C ILE A 123 -5.77 4.54 -3.06
N LYS A 124 -5.57 5.61 -2.29
CA LYS A 124 -6.44 6.80 -2.32
C LYS A 124 -6.11 7.63 -3.57
N GLN A 125 -7.12 8.26 -4.15
CA GLN A 125 -6.90 9.24 -5.19
C GLN A 125 -6.37 10.53 -4.58
N GLY A 126 -5.33 11.10 -5.18
CA GLY A 126 -4.76 12.38 -4.79
C GLY A 126 -5.72 13.53 -5.06
N LYS A 127 -5.51 14.63 -4.35
CA LYS A 127 -6.28 15.86 -4.54
C LYS A 127 -6.22 16.30 -6.00
N LYS A 128 -7.35 16.78 -6.54
CA LYS A 128 -7.39 17.40 -7.87
C LYS A 128 -6.34 18.52 -7.92
N PRO A 129 -5.64 18.70 -9.04
CA PRO A 129 -4.77 19.86 -9.20
C PRO A 129 -5.62 21.13 -9.15
N ASN A 130 -5.00 22.27 -8.86
CA ASN A 130 -5.74 23.54 -8.82
C ASN A 130 -5.94 24.14 -10.23
N ARG A 131 -5.32 23.53 -11.24
CA ARG A 131 -5.29 23.92 -12.66
C ARG A 131 -5.58 22.72 -13.57
N ALA A 132 -6.19 22.98 -14.72
CA ALA A 132 -6.56 21.99 -15.72
C ALA A 132 -6.32 22.53 -17.14
N GLU A 133 -6.11 21.61 -18.06
CA GLU A 133 -6.20 21.93 -19.49
C GLU A 133 -7.68 22.10 -19.90
N PRO A 134 -8.01 23.11 -20.71
CA PRO A 134 -9.33 23.24 -21.31
C PRO A 134 -9.59 22.09 -22.30
N TYR A 135 -10.86 21.85 -22.57
CA TYR A 135 -11.28 20.97 -23.67
C TYR A 135 -10.96 21.60 -25.03
N SER A 136 -11.07 20.81 -26.11
CA SER A 136 -10.76 21.27 -27.47
C SER A 136 -11.61 22.47 -27.94
N ASN A 137 -12.78 22.69 -27.35
CA ASN A 137 -13.65 23.84 -27.62
C ASN A 137 -13.33 25.08 -26.75
N GLY A 138 -12.31 25.03 -25.91
CA GLY A 138 -11.94 26.11 -24.98
C GLY A 138 -12.81 26.16 -23.72
N GLU A 139 -13.65 25.14 -23.47
CA GLU A 139 -14.41 25.03 -22.23
C GLU A 139 -13.61 24.37 -21.12
N CYS A 140 -13.89 24.77 -19.88
CA CYS A 140 -13.24 24.20 -18.72
C CYS A 140 -14.02 23.01 -18.15
N PRO A 141 -13.33 22.03 -17.55
CA PRO A 141 -14.02 20.97 -16.83
C PRO A 141 -14.75 21.55 -15.61
N SER A 142 -15.88 20.95 -15.23
CA SER A 142 -16.75 21.44 -14.15
C SER A 142 -16.04 21.59 -12.79
N TRP A 143 -14.97 20.83 -12.56
CA TRP A 143 -14.18 20.93 -11.33
C TRP A 143 -13.14 22.07 -11.33
N ALA A 144 -12.88 22.69 -12.49
CA ALA A 144 -12.00 23.85 -12.63
C ALA A 144 -12.68 24.94 -13.50
N PRO A 145 -13.79 25.54 -13.03
CA PRO A 145 -14.66 26.33 -13.88
C PRO A 145 -14.13 27.74 -14.19
N VAL A 146 -13.02 28.20 -13.62
CA VAL A 146 -12.52 29.56 -13.89
C VAL A 146 -11.69 29.55 -15.16
N LYS A 147 -12.13 30.28 -16.19
CA LYS A 147 -11.47 30.34 -17.50
C LYS A 147 -10.36 31.38 -17.49
N GLY A 148 -9.11 30.97 -17.63
CA GLY A 148 -7.95 31.83 -17.84
C GLY A 148 -7.61 31.94 -19.33
N ASN A 149 -7.49 33.17 -19.82
CA ASN A 149 -6.95 33.45 -21.15
C ASN A 149 -5.49 33.87 -20.99
N ALA A 150 -4.56 33.00 -21.37
CA ALA A 150 -3.13 33.16 -21.14
C ALA A 150 -2.56 34.33 -21.94
N ASN A 151 -3.07 34.56 -23.16
CA ASN A 151 -2.64 35.67 -24.02
C ASN A 151 -2.91 37.05 -23.39
N SER A 152 -4.03 37.21 -22.69
CA SER A 152 -4.39 38.49 -22.03
C SER A 152 -4.05 38.56 -20.54
N GLY A 153 -3.74 37.42 -19.91
CA GLY A 153 -3.57 37.31 -18.47
C GLY A 153 -4.84 37.63 -17.68
N ILE A 154 -6.02 37.38 -18.27
CA ILE A 154 -7.32 37.67 -17.66
C ILE A 154 -8.05 36.36 -17.34
N TYR A 155 -8.61 36.26 -16.14
CA TYR A 155 -9.51 35.17 -15.79
C TYR A 155 -10.97 35.62 -15.75
N HIS A 156 -11.86 34.68 -16.06
CA HIS A 156 -13.31 34.85 -16.08
C HIS A 156 -13.96 33.78 -15.20
N VAL A 157 -14.87 34.21 -14.32
CA VAL A 157 -15.63 33.32 -13.44
C VAL A 157 -17.01 33.03 -14.02
N PRO A 158 -17.63 31.88 -13.68
CA PRO A 158 -19.02 31.61 -14.04
C PRO A 158 -19.94 32.73 -13.58
N GLY A 159 -20.83 33.18 -14.47
CA GLY A 159 -21.73 34.31 -14.23
C GLY A 159 -21.22 35.66 -14.74
N GLY A 160 -19.91 35.78 -14.98
CA GLY A 160 -19.33 37.00 -15.57
C GLY A 160 -19.76 37.22 -17.02
N ARG A 161 -19.88 38.48 -17.43
CA ARG A 161 -20.39 38.89 -18.75
C ARG A 161 -19.72 38.18 -19.92
N TRP A 162 -18.41 37.98 -19.81
CA TRP A 162 -17.54 37.44 -20.85
C TRP A 162 -17.29 35.94 -20.74
N TYR A 163 -17.77 35.29 -19.67
CA TYR A 163 -17.46 33.90 -19.38
C TYR A 163 -17.86 32.92 -20.50
N LYS A 164 -19.02 33.15 -21.13
CA LYS A 164 -19.54 32.26 -22.19
C LYS A 164 -18.81 32.40 -23.53
N VAL A 165 -18.20 33.56 -23.79
CA VAL A 165 -17.52 33.83 -25.08
C VAL A 165 -16.01 33.62 -24.98
N THR A 166 -15.43 33.68 -23.77
CA THR A 166 -14.02 33.39 -23.57
C THR A 166 -13.73 31.90 -23.82
N LYS A 167 -12.78 31.66 -24.72
CA LYS A 167 -12.09 30.37 -24.84
C LYS A 167 -10.94 30.35 -23.82
N ALA A 168 -10.98 29.40 -22.90
CA ALA A 168 -9.91 29.22 -21.93
C ALA A 168 -8.68 28.60 -22.58
N GLU A 169 -7.51 29.02 -22.13
CA GLU A 169 -6.20 28.42 -22.43
C GLU A 169 -5.65 27.72 -21.18
N GLU A 170 -6.04 28.18 -19.99
CA GLU A 170 -5.83 27.47 -18.73
C GLU A 170 -7.12 27.55 -17.88
N CYS A 171 -7.44 26.47 -17.16
CA CYS A 171 -8.63 26.39 -16.33
C CYS A 171 -8.25 26.29 -14.86
N PHE A 172 -8.90 27.06 -13.99
CA PHE A 172 -8.61 27.10 -12.57
C PHE A 172 -9.79 26.64 -11.71
N THR A 173 -9.45 25.99 -10.60
CA THR A 173 -10.42 25.59 -9.55
C THR A 173 -11.08 26.78 -8.86
N SER A 174 -10.42 27.93 -8.80
CA SER A 174 -10.94 29.13 -8.15
C SER A 174 -10.29 30.40 -8.70
N ALA A 175 -10.93 31.54 -8.48
CA ALA A 175 -10.36 32.85 -8.78
C ALA A 175 -9.07 33.12 -7.99
N SER A 176 -8.97 32.62 -6.75
CA SER A 176 -7.74 32.73 -5.96
C SER A 176 -6.57 32.01 -6.62
N THR A 177 -6.81 30.83 -7.19
CA THR A 177 -5.78 30.09 -7.92
C THR A 177 -5.36 30.83 -9.18
N ALA A 178 -6.32 31.39 -9.93
CA ALA A 178 -6.02 32.17 -11.13
C ALA A 178 -5.16 33.41 -10.80
N ARG A 179 -5.50 34.14 -9.73
CA ARG A 179 -4.69 35.27 -9.24
C ARG A 179 -3.30 34.84 -8.81
N ALA A 180 -3.18 33.73 -8.08
CA ALA A 180 -1.89 33.17 -7.69
C ALA A 180 -1.03 32.75 -8.90
N ALA A 181 -1.68 32.41 -10.02
CA ALA A 181 -1.02 32.15 -11.30
C ALA A 181 -0.72 33.42 -12.13
N GLY A 182 -0.99 34.62 -11.59
CA GLY A 182 -0.69 35.90 -12.24
C GLY A 182 -1.82 36.49 -13.07
N TYR A 183 -3.00 35.88 -13.09
CA TYR A 183 -4.14 36.39 -13.86
C TYR A 183 -4.88 37.48 -13.08
N ARG A 184 -5.28 38.54 -13.79
CA ARG A 184 -6.17 39.57 -13.25
C ARG A 184 -7.64 39.22 -13.51
N ALA A 185 -8.54 39.76 -12.69
CA ALA A 185 -9.97 39.63 -12.93
C ALA A 185 -10.39 40.36 -14.20
N SER A 186 -11.36 39.82 -14.93
CA SER A 186 -12.04 40.57 -16.00
C SER A 186 -12.70 41.83 -15.43
N ARG A 187 -12.61 42.96 -16.14
CA ARG A 187 -13.12 44.27 -15.67
C ARG A 187 -14.61 44.29 -15.33
N ASN A 188 -15.39 43.30 -15.80
CA ASN A 188 -16.82 43.09 -15.51
C ASN A 188 -17.11 41.61 -15.21
N GLY A 189 -16.20 40.96 -14.48
CA GLY A 189 -16.13 39.52 -14.26
C GLY A 189 -16.70 39.05 -12.93
#